data_AF-A0A0F9KLM8-F1
#
_entry.id   AF-A0A0F9KLM8-F1
#
_cell.length_a   1.000
_cell.length_b   1.000
_cell.length_c   1.000
_cell.angle_alpha   90.00
_cell.angle_beta   90.00
_cell.angle_gamma   90.00
#
_symmetry.space_group_name_H-M   'P 1'
#
loop_
_entity.id
_entity.type
_entity.pdbx_description
1 polymer ?
#
loop_
_entity_poly.entity_id
_entity_poly.type
_entity_poly.pdbx_seq_one_letter_code
_entity_poly.pdbx_strand_id
1 'polypeptide(L)'
;EESTLDRMEFIAEKADCDDFALLLKAVFVKASWKDGKRRRPYCFGEVWGKLPMPHAINWLIDDTETLYFVEPQTDEIFLPRPDDTGIKLVKG
;
A
#
# COMPACT_ATOMS: atom_id res chain seq x y z
N GLU A 1 0.02 6.86 -17.51
CA GLU A 1 0.32 8.01 -16.65
C GLU A 1 1.09 7.47 -15.48
N GLU A 2 2.34 7.88 -15.37
CA GLU A 2 3.16 7.63 -14.19
C GLU A 2 2.55 8.38 -13.01
N SER A 3 2.68 7.82 -11.81
CA SER A 3 2.30 8.52 -10.57
C SER A 3 3.22 9.72 -10.37
N THR A 4 2.72 10.78 -9.73
CA THR A 4 3.54 11.92 -9.28
C THR A 4 3.76 11.90 -7.76
N LEU A 5 3.44 10.79 -7.11
CA LEU A 5 3.56 10.59 -5.66
C LEU A 5 5.01 10.74 -5.16
N ASP A 6 5.96 10.25 -5.96
CA ASP A 6 7.41 10.37 -5.78
C ASP A 6 7.90 11.83 -5.71
N ARG A 7 7.06 12.79 -6.09
CA ARG A 7 7.37 14.23 -6.14
C ARG A 7 6.62 15.05 -5.10
N MET A 8 5.79 14.40 -4.28
CA MET A 8 5.08 15.08 -3.19
C MET A 8 6.03 15.20 -2.00
N GLU A 9 6.20 16.43 -1.51
CA GLU A 9 6.92 16.68 -0.26
C GLU A 9 6.01 16.29 0.91
N PHE A 10 6.56 15.57 1.89
CA PHE A 10 5.86 15.28 3.13
C PHE A 10 5.52 16.57 3.88
N ILE A 11 4.24 16.74 4.24
CA ILE A 11 3.77 17.86 5.05
C ILE A 11 2.94 17.28 6.19
N ALA A 12 3.44 17.37 7.42
CA ALA A 12 2.74 16.86 8.60
C ALA A 12 1.27 17.33 8.62
N GLU A 13 0.35 16.40 8.88
CA GLU A 13 -1.11 16.59 8.96
C GLU A 13 -1.82 17.07 7.66
N LYS A 14 -1.11 17.18 6.53
CA LYS A 14 -1.67 17.68 5.27
C LYS A 14 -1.34 16.86 4.03
N ALA A 15 -0.19 16.20 4.07
CA ALA A 15 0.32 15.27 3.08
C ALA A 15 1.23 14.31 3.85
N ASP A 16 0.62 13.53 4.73
CA ASP A 16 1.33 12.58 5.57
C ASP A 16 1.00 11.13 5.16
N CYS A 17 1.28 10.17 6.05
CA CYS A 17 1.24 8.75 5.71
C CYS A 17 -0.08 8.28 5.07
N ASP A 18 -1.23 8.80 5.51
CA ASP A 18 -2.51 8.33 5.01
C ASP A 18 -2.84 8.85 3.60
N ASP A 19 -2.53 10.12 3.32
CA ASP A 19 -2.69 10.69 1.98
C ASP A 19 -1.86 9.93 0.95
N PHE A 20 -0.59 9.64 1.27
CA PHE A 20 0.29 8.89 0.37
C PHE A 20 -0.23 7.47 0.13
N ALA A 21 -0.68 6.78 1.18
CA ALA A 21 -1.20 5.42 1.08
C ALA A 21 -2.50 5.36 0.25
N LEU A 22 -3.41 6.32 0.47
CA LEU A 22 -4.66 6.48 -0.26
C LEU A 22 -4.42 6.77 -1.74
N LEU A 23 -3.54 7.73 -2.03
CA LEU A 23 -3.23 8.13 -3.40
C LEU A 23 -2.54 7.00 -4.17
N LEU A 24 -1.63 6.24 -3.54
CA LEU A 24 -1.00 5.09 -4.19
C LEU A 24 -2.03 4.01 -4.51
N LYS A 25 -2.95 3.72 -3.59
CA LYS A 25 -4.08 2.82 -3.85
C LYS A 25 -4.92 3.30 -5.02
N ALA A 26 -5.19 4.61 -5.13
CA ALA A 26 -5.95 5.19 -6.23
C ALA A 26 -5.25 5.03 -7.59
N VAL A 27 -3.91 5.09 -7.64
CA VAL A 27 -3.12 4.81 -8.85
C VAL A 27 -3.37 3.38 -9.33
N PHE A 28 -3.29 2.38 -8.45
CA PHE A 28 -3.57 0.98 -8.81
C PHE A 28 -5.02 0.76 -9.26
N VAL A 29 -5.99 1.43 -8.62
CA VAL A 29 -7.39 1.37 -9.06
C VAL A 29 -7.54 1.91 -10.48
N LYS A 30 -6.99 3.10 -10.77
CA LYS A 30 -7.03 3.71 -12.12
C LYS A 30 -6.30 2.85 -13.15
N ALA A 31 -5.16 2.25 -12.79
CA ALA A 31 -4.44 1.34 -13.66
C ALA A 31 -5.29 0.10 -14.02
N SER A 32 -6.07 -0.43 -13.07
CA SER A 32 -6.94 -1.58 -13.33
C SER A 32 -8.08 -1.29 -14.30
N TRP A 33 -8.58 -0.05 -14.35
CA TRP A 33 -9.62 0.36 -15.30
C TRP A 33 -9.08 0.53 -16.72
N LYS A 34 -7.83 0.98 -16.84
CA LYS A 34 -7.16 1.18 -18.13
C LYS A 34 -6.72 -0.16 -18.75
N ASP A 35 -6.49 -1.19 -17.93
CA ASP A 35 -6.19 -2.53 -18.41
C ASP A 35 -7.47 -3.27 -18.83
N GLY A 36 -7.85 -3.13 -20.09
CA GLY A 36 -9.04 -3.77 -20.67
C GLY A 36 -9.05 -5.31 -20.67
N LYS A 37 -7.96 -5.97 -20.23
CA LYS A 37 -7.89 -7.43 -20.10
C LYS A 37 -8.15 -7.92 -18.67
N ARG A 38 -8.03 -7.04 -17.67
CA ARG A 38 -8.23 -7.41 -16.27
C ARG A 38 -9.71 -7.49 -15.92
N ARG A 39 -10.12 -8.64 -15.35
CA ARG A 39 -11.47 -8.85 -14.81
C ARG A 39 -11.62 -8.48 -13.34
N ARG A 40 -10.51 -8.23 -12.64
CA ARG A 40 -10.42 -8.00 -11.20
C ARG A 40 -9.41 -6.88 -10.90
N PRO A 41 -9.56 -6.15 -9.78
CA PRO A 41 -8.61 -5.12 -9.35
C PRO A 41 -7.25 -5.73 -8.98
N TYR A 42 -6.23 -4.89 -8.77
CA TYR A 42 -4.94 -5.35 -8.23
C TYR A 42 -5.11 -5.79 -6.77
N CYS A 43 -4.39 -6.85 -6.38
CA CYS A 43 -4.24 -7.27 -4.98
C CYS A 43 -3.31 -6.26 -4.30
N PHE A 44 -3.87 -5.13 -3.94
CA PHE A 44 -3.16 -4.01 -3.34
C PHE A 44 -4.14 -3.29 -2.45
N GLY A 45 -3.73 -2.92 -1.24
CA GLY A 45 -4.62 -2.30 -0.27
C GLY A 45 -3.91 -1.30 0.60
N GLU A 46 -4.66 -0.81 1.57
CA GLU A 46 -4.21 0.11 2.61
C GLU A 46 -4.44 -0.55 3.96
N VAL A 47 -3.56 -0.29 4.91
CA VAL A 47 -3.68 -0.72 6.30
C VAL A 47 -3.26 0.40 7.22
N TRP A 48 -4.04 0.57 8.28
CA TRP A 48 -3.75 1.49 9.38
C TRP A 48 -3.36 0.66 10.58
N GLY A 49 -2.27 1.01 11.23
CA GLY A 49 -1.79 0.23 12.35
C GLY A 49 -0.81 0.97 13.24
N LYS A 50 -0.41 0.30 14.31
CA LYS A 50 0.72 0.73 15.13
C LYS A 50 1.98 0.05 14.60
N LEU A 51 2.59 0.66 13.60
CA LEU A 51 3.74 0.16 12.86
C LEU A 51 4.87 1.17 13.00
N PRO A 52 5.97 0.86 13.71
CA PRO A 52 6.18 1.06 15.16
C PRO A 52 5.54 2.29 15.85
N MET A 53 5.00 3.25 15.10
CA MET A 53 4.15 4.35 15.54
C MET A 53 2.80 4.30 14.78
N PRO A 54 1.77 5.07 15.14
CA PRO A 54 0.55 5.15 14.33
C PRO A 54 0.91 5.58 12.90
N HIS A 55 0.59 4.74 11.92
CA HIS A 55 1.03 4.92 10.53
C HIS A 55 0.05 4.25 9.56
N ALA A 56 -0.09 4.83 8.37
CA ALA A 56 -0.82 4.26 7.26
C ALA A 56 0.15 3.86 6.15
N ILE A 57 0.04 2.63 5.67
CA ILE A 57 0.89 2.07 4.62
C ILE A 57 0.05 1.22 3.66
N ASN A 58 0.65 0.84 2.54
CA ASN A 58 0.02 -0.09 1.62
C ASN A 58 0.47 -1.53 1.87
N TRP A 59 -0.31 -2.48 1.34
CA TRP A 59 0.03 -3.89 1.35
C TRP A 59 -0.29 -4.55 0.02
N LEU A 60 0.41 -5.65 -0.28
CA LEU A 60 0.11 -6.56 -1.38
C LEU A 60 0.36 -8.00 -0.99
N ILE A 61 -0.28 -8.94 -1.68
CA ILE A 61 0.03 -10.37 -1.60
C ILE A 61 0.44 -10.82 -3.00
N ASP A 62 1.61 -11.43 -3.11
CA ASP A 62 2.14 -11.95 -4.37
C ASP A 62 1.56 -13.33 -4.73
N ASP A 63 2.04 -13.91 -5.83
CA ASP A 63 1.63 -15.24 -6.29
C ASP A 63 2.18 -16.39 -5.44
N THR A 64 3.12 -16.11 -4.53
CA THR A 64 3.63 -17.04 -3.52
C THR A 64 2.80 -17.02 -2.23
N GLU A 65 1.70 -16.25 -2.21
CA GLU A 65 0.87 -16.00 -1.03
C GLU A 65 1.61 -15.26 0.11
N THR A 66 2.68 -14.53 -0.22
CA THR A 66 3.45 -13.75 0.75
C THR A 66 2.88 -12.34 0.86
N LEU A 67 2.63 -11.89 2.10
CA LEU A 67 2.23 -10.51 2.40
C LEU A 67 3.45 -9.59 2.44
N TYR A 68 3.38 -8.49 1.70
CA TYR A 68 4.35 -7.40 1.76
C TYR A 68 3.66 -6.10 2.15
N PHE A 69 4.41 -5.27 2.86
CA PHE A 69 4.13 -3.88 3.11
C PHE A 69 4.89 -3.00 2.13
N VAL A 70 4.29 -1.86 1.79
CA VAL A 70 4.86 -0.86 0.90
C VAL A 70 4.77 0.48 1.60
N GLU A 71 5.92 1.13 1.81
CA GLU A 71 6.05 2.49 2.31
C GLU A 71 5.94 3.47 1.13
N PRO A 72 4.78 4.10 0.90
CA PRO A 72 4.54 4.92 -0.28
C PRO A 72 5.39 6.21 -0.32
N GLN A 73 6.00 6.61 0.80
CA GLN A 73 6.84 7.82 0.86
C GLN A 73 8.29 7.57 0.47
N THR A 74 8.76 6.32 0.58
CA THR A 74 10.18 5.96 0.35
C THR A 74 10.37 4.88 -0.71
N ASP A 75 9.28 4.37 -1.27
CA ASP A 75 9.25 3.22 -2.20
C ASP A 75 9.78 1.90 -1.61
N GLU A 76 9.97 1.82 -0.28
CA GLU A 76 10.41 0.61 0.38
C GLU A 76 9.31 -0.47 0.33
N ILE A 77 9.69 -1.69 -0.04
CA ILE A 77 8.84 -2.88 0.03
C ILE A 77 9.48 -3.83 1.02
N PHE A 78 8.75 -4.20 2.06
CA PHE A 78 9.29 -4.98 3.18
C PHE A 78 8.28 -6.00 3.71
N LEU A 79 8.78 -7.00 4.43
CA LEU A 79 7.94 -7.99 5.10
C LEU A 79 7.41 -7.42 6.42
N PRO A 80 6.20 -7.80 6.86
CA PRO A 80 5.77 -7.54 8.23
C PRO A 80 6.82 -8.00 9.24
N ARG A 81 7.05 -7.18 10.26
CA ARG A 81 8.07 -7.46 11.27
C ARG A 81 7.55 -8.52 12.25
N PRO A 82 8.45 -9.25 12.94
CA PRO A 82 8.03 -10.27 13.91
C PRO A 82 7.14 -9.73 15.05
N ASP A 83 7.24 -8.44 15.37
CA ASP A 83 6.46 -7.75 16.41
C ASP A 83 5.16 -7.11 15.90
N ASP A 84 4.90 -7.14 14.59
CA ASP A 84 3.63 -6.67 14.01
C ASP A 84 2.51 -7.68 14.33
N THR A 85 1.73 -7.40 15.38
CA THR A 85 0.66 -8.28 15.85
C THR A 85 -0.66 -8.09 15.08
N GLY A 86 -1.55 -9.08 15.17
CA GLY A 86 -2.89 -9.00 14.57
C GLY A 86 -2.97 -9.36 13.09
N ILE A 87 -1.84 -9.66 12.45
CA ILE A 87 -1.77 -10.12 11.06
C ILE A 87 -1.99 -11.62 11.02
N LYS A 88 -3.04 -12.06 10.31
CA LYS A 88 -3.32 -13.47 10.04
C LYS A 88 -3.77 -13.62 8.59
N LEU A 89 -3.00 -14.35 7.79
CA LEU A 89 -3.42 -14.77 6.46
C LEU A 89 -4.34 -15.99 6.61
N VAL A 90 -5.61 -15.81 6.28
CA VAL A 90 -6.62 -16.89 6.30
C VAL A 90 -6.85 -17.34 4.87
N LYS A 91 -6.58 -18.62 4.58
CA LYS A 91 -6.92 -19.23 3.30
C LYS A 91 -8.44 -19.44 3.24
N GLY A 92 -9.05 -18.89 2.20
CA GLY A 92 -10.48 -19.07 1.88
C GLY A 92 -10.73 -20.26 0.97
#